data_AF-R7CU87-F1
#
_entry.id   AF-R7CU87-F1
#
_cell.length_a   1.000
_cell.length_b   1.000
_cell.length_c   1.000
_cell.angle_alpha   90.00
_cell.angle_beta   90.00
_cell.angle_gamma   90.00
#
_symmetry.space_group_name_H-M   'P 1'
#
loop_
_entity.id
_entity.type
_entity.pdbx_description
1 polymer ?
#
loop_
_entity_poly.entity_id
_entity_poly.type
_entity_poly.pdbx_seq_one_letter_code
_entity_poly.pdbx_strand_id
1 'polypeptide(L)'
;MKNYTNEQVRRQDRLLDENLADELVRKGEYGVLSMVTPEGEGYGIPVNYVWDENLNALYIHCAPQGRKLTCLAHQPLVTFTIIGRTGVVPSKFTTNYESVVLACTAHTGLPAEERMKALELILDKYAPDDKTVGLKYTQKSFHRTEIIRLDIRSASGKCKVVR
;
A
#
# COMPACT_ATOMS: atom_id res chain seq x y z
N MET A 1 -0.15 12.83 4.00
CA MET A 1 0.08 11.66 4.89
C MET A 1 0.70 12.14 6.20
N LYS A 2 0.66 11.41 7.32
CA LYS A 2 1.48 11.82 8.48
C LYS A 2 2.95 11.48 8.26
N ASN A 3 3.86 12.36 8.70
CA ASN A 3 5.32 12.18 8.65
C ASN A 3 5.89 11.95 7.24
N TYR A 4 5.47 12.77 6.26
CA TYR A 4 6.11 12.82 4.95
C TYR A 4 7.46 13.52 5.05
N THR A 5 8.56 12.79 4.84
CA THR A 5 9.92 13.32 4.92
C THR A 5 10.79 12.76 3.80
N ASN A 6 11.53 13.66 3.15
CA ASN A 6 12.42 13.35 2.05
C ASN A 6 13.90 13.54 2.40
N GLU A 7 14.24 13.74 3.68
CA GLU A 7 15.62 14.01 4.14
C GLU A 7 16.60 12.91 3.75
N GLN A 8 16.17 11.64 3.81
CA GLN A 8 16.99 10.48 3.47
C GLN A 8 17.03 10.17 1.96
N VAL A 9 16.25 10.89 1.13
CA VAL A 9 16.25 10.68 -0.32
C VAL A 9 17.51 11.31 -0.92
N ARG A 10 18.49 10.49 -1.31
CA ARG A 10 19.79 10.98 -1.84
C ARG A 10 19.68 12.05 -2.94
N ARG A 11 18.69 11.97 -3.83
CA ARG A 11 18.50 12.90 -4.96
C ARG A 11 17.44 13.93 -4.61
N GLN A 12 17.85 15.00 -3.94
CA GLN A 12 16.99 16.11 -3.53
C GLN A 12 16.42 16.90 -4.72
N ASP A 13 17.01 16.80 -5.92
CA ASP A 13 16.46 17.34 -7.17
C ASP A 13 15.33 16.48 -7.78
N ARG A 14 14.93 15.40 -7.10
CA ARG A 14 13.98 14.38 -7.58
C ARG A 14 12.86 14.10 -6.59
N LEU A 15 12.57 15.02 -5.68
CA LEU A 15 11.52 14.82 -4.69
C LEU A 15 10.15 14.89 -5.35
N LEU A 16 9.21 14.10 -4.85
CA LEU A 16 7.80 14.25 -5.17
C LEU A 16 7.17 15.20 -4.13
N ASP A 17 6.30 16.11 -4.57
CA ASP A 17 5.51 16.96 -3.67
C ASP A 17 4.60 16.10 -2.79
N GLU A 18 4.34 16.52 -1.55
CA GLU A 18 3.50 15.76 -0.62
C GLU A 18 2.07 15.59 -1.14
N ASN A 19 1.47 16.62 -1.76
CA ASN A 19 0.10 16.49 -2.28
C ASN A 19 0.03 15.51 -3.44
N LEU A 20 1.06 15.49 -4.30
CA LEU A 20 1.18 14.52 -5.39
C LEU A 20 1.45 13.11 -4.86
N ALA A 21 2.20 12.98 -3.77
CA ALA A 21 2.41 11.71 -3.09
C ALA A 21 1.10 11.17 -2.49
N ASP A 22 0.32 12.02 -1.83
CA ASP A 22 -1.00 11.68 -1.29
C ASP A 22 -1.97 11.28 -2.40
N GLU A 23 -1.97 12.00 -3.52
CA GLU A 23 -2.76 11.63 -4.70
C GLU A 23 -2.35 10.27 -5.25
N LEU A 24 -1.04 9.99 -5.35
CA LEU A 24 -0.52 8.71 -5.81
C LEU A 24 -0.93 7.57 -4.87
N VAL A 25 -0.85 7.77 -3.56
CA VAL A 25 -1.29 6.75 -2.58
C VAL A 25 -2.80 6.51 -2.67
N ARG A 26 -3.60 7.57 -2.82
CA ARG A 26 -5.05 7.46 -2.95
C ARG A 26 -5.45 6.69 -4.21
N LYS A 27 -4.88 7.06 -5.37
CA LYS A 27 -5.26 6.55 -6.69
C LYS A 27 -4.56 5.26 -7.11
N GLY A 28 -3.41 4.94 -6.51
CA GLY A 28 -2.62 3.75 -6.88
C GLY A 28 -3.43 2.46 -6.77
N GLU A 29 -3.41 1.65 -7.82
CA GLU A 29 -4.22 0.42 -7.91
C GLU A 29 -3.61 -0.73 -7.10
N TYR A 30 -2.29 -0.78 -7.02
CA TYR A 30 -1.55 -1.77 -6.24
C TYR A 30 -0.25 -1.15 -5.72
N GLY A 31 0.35 -1.82 -4.75
CA GLY A 31 1.71 -1.56 -4.33
C GLY A 31 2.42 -2.85 -3.98
N VAL A 32 3.72 -2.75 -3.72
CA VAL A 32 4.56 -3.88 -3.33
C VAL A 32 4.73 -3.83 -1.81
N LEU A 33 4.16 -4.83 -1.13
CA LEU A 33 4.40 -5.10 0.28
C LEU A 33 5.71 -5.88 0.41
N SER A 34 6.72 -5.24 1.00
CA SER A 34 8.03 -5.82 1.25
C SER A 34 8.18 -6.17 2.73
N MET A 35 8.46 -7.44 2.99
CA MET A 35 8.55 -8.07 4.29
C MET A 35 9.91 -8.75 4.46
N VAL A 36 10.19 -9.21 5.68
CA VAL A 36 11.32 -10.10 6.00
C VAL A 36 10.76 -11.48 6.30
N THR A 37 11.30 -12.52 5.67
CA THR A 37 10.92 -13.90 5.97
C THR A 37 11.50 -14.34 7.33
N PRO A 38 10.96 -15.38 7.97
CA PRO A 38 11.56 -15.93 9.19
C PRO A 38 13.04 -16.34 9.05
N GLU A 39 13.48 -16.65 7.83
CA GLU A 39 14.87 -16.98 7.49
C GLU A 39 15.76 -15.75 7.30
N GLY A 40 15.21 -14.54 7.37
CA GLY A 40 15.92 -13.27 7.20
C GLY A 40 16.01 -12.79 5.74
N GLU A 41 15.26 -13.38 4.81
CA GLU A 41 15.27 -13.00 3.40
C GLU A 41 14.30 -11.85 3.11
N GLY A 42 14.58 -11.06 2.08
CA GLY A 42 13.62 -10.06 1.57
C GLY A 42 12.49 -10.73 0.78
N TYR A 43 11.24 -10.39 1.09
CA TYR A 43 10.07 -10.92 0.39
C TYR A 43 9.08 -9.82 0.00
N GLY A 44 9.03 -9.49 -1.29
CA GLY A 44 8.15 -8.49 -1.86
C GLY A 44 7.01 -9.10 -2.68
N ILE A 45 5.77 -8.66 -2.45
CA ILE A 45 4.61 -9.10 -3.23
C ILE A 45 3.72 -7.92 -3.65
N PRO A 46 3.22 -7.91 -4.90
CA PRO A 46 2.24 -6.92 -5.33
C PRO A 46 0.86 -7.27 -4.73
N VAL A 47 0.19 -6.28 -4.16
CA VAL A 47 -1.16 -6.41 -3.61
C VAL A 47 -1.97 -5.14 -3.82
N ASN A 48 -3.27 -5.29 -4.05
CA ASN A 48 -4.21 -4.16 -4.01
C ASN A 48 -4.38 -3.68 -2.57
N TYR A 49 -4.68 -2.39 -2.42
CA TYR A 49 -4.84 -1.76 -1.12
C TYR A 49 -5.84 -0.61 -1.18
N VAL A 50 -6.36 -0.20 -0.02
CA VAL A 50 -7.06 1.08 0.14
C VAL A 50 -6.41 1.88 1.26
N TRP A 51 -6.44 3.20 1.16
CA TRP A 51 -5.91 4.10 2.18
C TRP A 51 -7.07 4.68 3.00
N ASP A 52 -7.07 4.47 4.31
CA ASP A 52 -7.90 5.22 5.25
C ASP A 52 -7.09 6.42 5.75
N GLU A 53 -7.39 7.60 5.23
CA GLU A 53 -6.68 8.84 5.54
C GLU A 53 -6.91 9.32 6.97
N ASN A 54 -8.09 9.06 7.53
CA ASN A 54 -8.42 9.46 8.89
C ASN A 54 -7.56 8.67 9.88
N LEU A 55 -7.38 7.37 9.62
CA LEU A 55 -6.50 6.51 10.42
C LEU A 55 -5.02 6.64 10.03
N ASN A 56 -4.73 7.19 8.84
CA ASN A 56 -3.42 7.19 8.21
C ASN A 56 -2.84 5.77 8.09
N ALA A 57 -3.65 4.84 7.56
CA ALA A 57 -3.30 3.43 7.43
C ALA A 57 -3.78 2.83 6.10
N LEU A 58 -3.03 1.87 5.56
CA LEU A 58 -3.48 1.09 4.41
C LEU A 58 -4.18 -0.19 4.88
N TYR A 59 -5.20 -0.63 4.15
CA TYR A 59 -5.82 -1.94 4.31
C TYR A 59 -5.59 -2.81 3.07
N ILE A 60 -5.25 -4.07 3.30
CA ILE A 60 -5.05 -5.11 2.28
C ILE A 60 -5.90 -6.31 2.65
N HIS A 61 -6.67 -6.84 1.69
CA HIS A 61 -7.41 -8.08 1.88
C HIS A 61 -6.57 -9.30 1.49
N CYS A 62 -6.78 -10.43 2.16
CA CYS A 62 -6.13 -11.68 1.79
C CYS A 62 -6.83 -12.94 2.33
N ALA A 63 -6.32 -14.11 1.95
CA ALA A 63 -6.61 -15.35 2.65
C ALA A 63 -6.08 -15.33 4.10
N PRO A 64 -6.70 -16.07 5.04
CA PRO A 64 -6.35 -16.07 6.47
C PRO A 64 -5.07 -16.87 6.79
N GLN A 65 -4.41 -17.41 5.78
CA GLN A 65 -3.13 -18.11 5.92
C GLN A 65 -2.24 -17.86 4.70
N GLY A 66 -0.94 -18.10 4.87
CA GLY A 66 0.04 -18.07 3.80
C GLY A 66 1.30 -17.30 4.18
N ARG A 67 2.32 -17.40 3.32
CA ARG A 67 3.69 -16.92 3.59
C ARG A 67 3.75 -15.47 4.09
N LYS A 68 2.93 -14.57 3.53
CA LYS A 68 2.89 -13.16 3.99
C LYS A 68 2.49 -13.02 5.45
N LEU A 69 1.46 -13.75 5.91
CA LEU A 69 1.02 -13.68 7.31
C LEU A 69 2.07 -14.28 8.25
N THR A 70 2.77 -15.33 7.82
CA THR A 70 3.93 -15.86 8.54
C THR A 70 5.05 -14.81 8.67
N CYS A 71 5.35 -14.08 7.59
CA CYS A 71 6.35 -13.00 7.63
C CYS A 71 5.92 -11.87 8.57
N LEU A 72 4.66 -11.44 8.51
CA LEU A 72 4.14 -10.37 9.37
C LEU A 72 4.10 -10.76 10.85
N ALA A 73 3.82 -12.03 11.17
CA ALA A 73 3.89 -12.55 12.53
C ALA A 73 5.32 -12.58 13.08
N HIS A 74 6.32 -12.77 12.21
CA HIS A 74 7.73 -12.74 12.57
C HIS A 74 8.26 -11.30 12.72
N GLN A 75 7.96 -10.43 11.75
CA GLN A 75 8.42 -9.04 11.71
C GLN A 75 7.31 -8.14 11.15
N PRO A 76 6.64 -7.33 12.00
CA PRO A 76 5.57 -6.45 11.55
C PRO A 76 6.06 -5.16 10.89
N LEU A 77 7.35 -4.81 11.02
CA LEU A 77 7.91 -3.64 10.34
C LEU A 77 8.14 -3.95 8.86
N VAL A 78 7.39 -3.27 8.02
CA VAL A 78 7.36 -3.51 6.57
C VAL A 78 7.50 -2.21 5.80
N THR A 79 7.77 -2.33 4.50
CA THR A 79 7.60 -1.20 3.58
C THR A 79 6.51 -1.50 2.56
N PHE A 80 5.82 -0.46 2.14
CA PHE A 80 4.84 -0.53 1.06
C PHE A 80 5.21 0.48 -0.01
N THR A 81 5.49 0.00 -1.22
CA THR A 81 5.93 0.85 -2.33
C THR A 81 4.83 0.96 -3.38
N ILE A 82 4.47 2.19 -3.74
CA ILE A 82 3.49 2.49 -4.78
C ILE A 82 4.23 3.17 -5.92
N ILE A 83 4.07 2.65 -7.13
CA ILE A 83 4.66 3.19 -8.34
C ILE A 83 3.53 3.79 -9.17
N GLY A 84 3.69 5.04 -9.57
CA GLY A 84 2.75 5.71 -10.46
C GLY A 84 3.17 5.60 -11.91
N ARG A 85 3.04 6.70 -12.65
CA ARG A 85 3.40 6.75 -14.06
C ARG A 85 4.88 6.45 -14.25
N THR A 86 5.19 5.57 -15.20
CA THR A 86 6.56 5.30 -15.64
C THR A 86 6.69 5.42 -17.15
N GLY A 87 7.89 5.73 -17.63
CA GLY A 87 8.16 5.78 -19.07
C GLY A 87 9.64 5.86 -19.37
N VAL A 88 10.20 4.83 -20.01
CA VAL A 88 11.59 4.84 -20.46
C VAL A 88 11.75 5.85 -21.59
N VAL A 89 12.81 6.66 -21.53
CA VAL A 89 13.19 7.68 -22.51
C VAL A 89 14.56 7.30 -23.08
N PRO A 90 14.60 6.44 -24.14
CA PRO A 90 15.85 5.88 -24.65
C PRO A 90 16.84 6.93 -25.13
N SER A 91 16.36 7.97 -25.83
CA SER A 91 17.21 9.04 -26.39
C SER A 91 17.96 9.85 -25.33
N LYS A 92 17.54 9.77 -24.05
CA LYS A 92 18.16 10.46 -22.92
C LYS A 92 18.69 9.48 -21.86
N PHE A 93 18.74 8.18 -22.18
CA PHE A 93 19.20 7.11 -21.30
C PHE A 93 18.59 7.20 -19.89
N THR A 94 17.28 7.44 -19.82
CA THR A 94 16.62 7.67 -18.54
C THR A 94 15.16 7.25 -18.53
N THR A 95 14.49 7.42 -17.38
CA THR A 95 13.11 7.00 -17.16
C THR A 95 12.37 8.11 -16.43
N ASN A 96 11.19 8.45 -16.92
CA ASN A 96 10.19 9.18 -16.17
C ASN A 96 9.57 8.23 -15.15
N TYR A 97 9.44 8.67 -13.91
CA TYR A 97 8.81 7.87 -12.86
C TYR A 97 8.24 8.76 -11.77
N GLU A 98 7.31 8.19 -11.00
CA GLU A 98 6.92 8.66 -9.68
C GLU A 98 6.71 7.46 -8.77
N SER A 99 7.08 7.59 -7.51
CA SER A 99 6.92 6.52 -6.53
C SER A 99 6.85 7.08 -5.13
N VAL A 100 6.08 6.41 -4.27
CA VAL A 100 6.05 6.63 -2.82
C VAL A 100 6.48 5.35 -2.12
N VAL A 101 7.34 5.49 -1.11
CA VAL A 101 7.73 4.42 -0.21
C VAL A 101 7.22 4.76 1.19
N LEU A 102 6.40 3.86 1.73
CA LEU A 102 5.83 3.96 3.07
C LEU A 102 6.57 3.00 3.99
N ALA A 103 7.04 3.49 5.13
CA ALA A 103 7.45 2.64 6.23
C ALA A 103 6.25 2.41 7.15
N CYS A 104 5.88 1.16 7.39
CA CYS A 104 4.66 0.83 8.11
C CYS A 104 4.91 -0.14 9.27
N THR A 105 3.92 -0.24 10.14
CA THR A 105 3.74 -1.37 11.07
C THR A 105 2.50 -2.14 10.66
N ALA A 106 2.64 -3.45 10.46
CA ALA A 106 1.54 -4.32 10.06
C ALA A 106 0.79 -4.89 11.25
N HIS A 107 -0.53 -4.97 11.12
CA HIS A 107 -1.45 -5.56 12.10
C HIS A 107 -2.39 -6.54 11.40
N THR A 108 -2.60 -7.70 12.03
CA THR A 108 -3.52 -8.77 11.60
C THR A 108 -4.43 -9.16 12.76
N GLY A 109 -5.45 -9.99 12.53
CA GLY A 109 -6.38 -10.38 13.60
C GLY A 109 -7.22 -9.21 14.11
N LEU A 110 -7.57 -8.29 13.21
CA LEU A 110 -8.33 -7.09 13.54
C LEU A 110 -9.76 -7.44 13.99
N PRO A 111 -10.41 -6.58 14.81
CA PRO A 111 -11.82 -6.75 15.15
C PRO A 111 -12.71 -6.88 13.92
N ALA A 112 -13.78 -7.66 14.03
CA ALA A 112 -14.66 -7.93 12.89
C ALA A 112 -15.25 -6.65 12.26
N GLU A 113 -15.59 -5.67 13.09
CA GLU A 113 -16.10 -4.37 12.66
C GLU A 113 -15.06 -3.61 11.82
N GLU A 114 -13.80 -3.57 12.26
CA GLU A 114 -12.71 -2.93 11.51
C GLU A 114 -12.44 -3.65 10.19
N ARG A 115 -12.47 -4.99 10.18
CA ARG A 115 -12.34 -5.78 8.95
C ARG A 115 -13.45 -5.50 7.96
N MET A 116 -14.69 -5.36 8.43
CA MET A 116 -15.82 -5.01 7.56
C MET A 116 -15.66 -3.62 6.98
N LYS A 117 -15.31 -2.63 7.80
CA LYS A 117 -15.02 -1.26 7.34
C LYS A 117 -13.92 -1.23 6.28
N ALA A 118 -12.83 -1.99 6.48
CA ALA A 118 -11.76 -2.11 5.51
C ALA A 118 -12.25 -2.70 4.17
N LEU A 119 -13.10 -3.72 4.21
CA LEU A 119 -13.69 -4.33 3.00
C LEU A 119 -14.64 -3.36 2.28
N GLU A 120 -15.40 -2.56 3.02
CA GLU A 120 -16.24 -1.49 2.44
C GLU A 120 -15.39 -0.44 1.72
N LEU A 121 -14.29 0.01 2.32
CA LEU A 121 -13.35 0.94 1.68
C LEU A 121 -12.73 0.34 0.41
N ILE A 122 -12.40 -0.96 0.44
CA ILE A 122 -11.91 -1.67 -0.75
C ILE A 122 -12.99 -1.69 -1.85
N LEU A 123 -14.24 -1.99 -1.50
CA LEU A 123 -15.35 -1.94 -2.47
C LEU A 123 -15.54 -0.54 -3.04
N ASP A 124 -15.49 0.50 -2.21
CA ASP A 124 -15.60 1.89 -2.64
C ASP A 124 -14.50 2.27 -3.65
N LYS A 125 -13.29 1.76 -3.45
CA LYS A 125 -12.17 2.04 -4.35
C LYS A 125 -12.25 1.26 -5.67
N TYR A 126 -12.58 -0.02 -5.63
CA TYR A 126 -12.40 -0.92 -6.78
C TYR A 126 -13.68 -1.35 -7.48
N ALA A 127 -14.84 -1.23 -6.83
CA ALA A 127 -16.13 -1.63 -7.37
C ALA A 127 -17.26 -0.69 -6.90
N PRO A 128 -17.12 0.65 -7.06
CA PRO A 128 -18.09 1.61 -6.54
C PRO A 128 -19.50 1.40 -7.13
N ASP A 129 -19.59 1.09 -8.43
CA ASP A 129 -20.87 0.90 -9.12
C ASP A 129 -21.58 -0.40 -8.72
N ASP A 130 -20.84 -1.37 -8.18
CA ASP A 130 -21.34 -2.69 -7.77
C ASP A 130 -21.41 -2.86 -6.23
N LYS A 131 -21.29 -1.77 -5.46
CA LYS A 131 -21.12 -1.81 -3.99
C LYS A 131 -22.18 -2.67 -3.28
N THR A 132 -23.45 -2.57 -3.66
CA THR A 132 -24.53 -3.36 -3.04
C THR A 132 -24.35 -4.86 -3.26
N VAL A 133 -23.90 -5.27 -4.45
CA VAL A 133 -23.63 -6.68 -4.77
C VAL A 133 -22.35 -7.13 -4.07
N GLY A 134 -21.31 -6.30 -4.09
CA GLY A 134 -20.04 -6.52 -3.41
C GLY A 134 -20.21 -6.75 -1.91
N LEU A 135 -21.03 -5.95 -1.23
CA LEU A 135 -21.34 -6.11 0.20
C LEU A 135 -21.94 -7.49 0.52
N LYS A 136 -22.88 -7.98 -0.30
CA LYS A 136 -23.45 -9.32 -0.13
C LYS A 136 -22.39 -10.41 -0.29
N TYR A 137 -21.45 -10.23 -1.22
CA TYR A 137 -20.34 -11.17 -1.41
C TYR A 137 -19.39 -11.15 -0.21
N THR A 138 -19.00 -9.95 0.22
CA THR A 138 -18.15 -9.71 1.41
C THR A 138 -18.71 -10.40 2.64
N GLN A 139 -20.01 -10.26 2.92
CA GLN A 139 -20.65 -10.93 4.05
C GLN A 139 -20.54 -12.46 3.98
N LYS A 140 -20.78 -13.05 2.80
CA LYS A 140 -20.67 -14.50 2.60
C LYS A 140 -19.23 -15.01 2.74
N SER A 141 -18.25 -14.25 2.25
CA SER A 141 -16.83 -14.63 2.31
C SER A 141 -16.09 -14.13 3.54
N PHE A 142 -16.77 -13.43 4.46
CA PHE A 142 -16.12 -12.75 5.58
C PHE A 142 -15.26 -13.69 6.44
N HIS A 143 -15.79 -14.87 6.77
CA HIS A 143 -15.11 -15.88 7.59
C HIS A 143 -13.81 -16.43 6.96
N ARG A 144 -13.64 -16.29 5.65
CA ARG A 144 -12.46 -16.76 4.89
C ARG A 144 -11.60 -15.62 4.34
N THR A 145 -11.81 -14.39 4.81
CA THR A 145 -11.10 -13.19 4.36
C THR A 145 -10.40 -12.54 5.55
N GLU A 146 -9.09 -12.40 5.52
CA GLU A 146 -8.32 -11.63 6.50
C GLU A 146 -8.03 -10.23 5.96
N ILE A 147 -7.81 -9.27 6.87
CA ILE A 147 -7.36 -7.92 6.57
C ILE A 147 -6.04 -7.67 7.27
N ILE A 148 -5.09 -7.14 6.52
CA ILE A 148 -3.84 -6.58 7.04
C ILE A 148 -4.03 -5.06 7.08
N ARG A 149 -3.83 -4.45 8.24
CA ARG A 149 -3.69 -3.00 8.37
C ARG A 149 -2.23 -2.61 8.43
N LEU A 150 -1.84 -1.60 7.69
CA LEU A 150 -0.49 -1.02 7.68
C LEU A 150 -0.56 0.40 8.22
N ASP A 151 -0.16 0.60 9.46
CA ASP A 151 -0.08 1.93 10.08
C ASP A 151 1.13 2.65 9.50
N ILE A 152 0.92 3.77 8.80
CA ILE A 152 1.99 4.51 8.12
C ILE A 152 2.77 5.29 9.19
N ARG A 153 4.06 4.96 9.34
CA ARG A 153 4.98 5.61 10.28
C ARG A 153 5.69 6.80 9.64
N SER A 154 6.11 6.64 8.39
CA SER A 154 6.70 7.69 7.58
C SER A 154 6.52 7.38 6.09
N ALA A 155 6.60 8.43 5.29
CA ALA A 155 6.49 8.35 3.83
C ALA A 155 7.58 9.19 3.18
N SER A 156 8.07 8.73 2.03
CA SER A 156 8.96 9.52 1.15
C SER A 156 8.56 9.31 -0.29
N GLY A 157 8.78 10.33 -1.12
CA GLY A 157 8.36 10.32 -2.51
C GLY A 157 9.44 10.82 -3.44
N LYS A 158 9.53 10.18 -4.61
CA LYS A 158 10.53 10.48 -5.62
C LYS A 158 9.91 10.51 -6.99
N CYS A 159 10.34 11.46 -7.81
CA CYS A 159 9.88 11.58 -9.18
C CYS A 159 10.99 12.03 -10.14
N LYS A 160 10.76 11.77 -11.42
CA LYS A 160 11.51 12.35 -12.52
C LYS A 160 10.56 12.56 -13.68
N VAL A 161 10.52 13.79 -14.16
CA VAL A 161 9.84 14.14 -15.42
C VAL A 161 10.86 14.77 -16.35
N VAL A 162 11.00 14.18 -17.52
CA VAL A 162 11.83 14.62 -18.63
C VAL A 162 10.88 14.96 -19.76
N ARG A 163 10.87 16.25 -20.13
CA ARG A 163 10.19 16.76 -21.31
C ARG A 163 10.92 16.36 -22.58
#